data_AF-A0AAV0EAK7-F1
#
_entry.id   AF-A0AAV0EAK7-F1
#
_cell.length_a   1.000
_cell.length_b   1.000
_cell.length_c   1.000
_cell.angle_alpha   90.00
_cell.angle_beta   90.00
_cell.angle_gamma   90.00
#
_symmetry.space_group_name_H-M   'P 1'
#
loop_
_entity.id
_entity.type
_entity.pdbx_description
1 polymer ?
#
loop_
_entity_poly.entity_id
_entity_poly.type
_entity_poly.pdbx_seq_one_letter_code
_entity_poly.pdbx_strand_id
1 'polypeptide(L)'
;MPNPRIVAKSFVALTLLLLFLSATTWDPFFRRRDGAGEGLEDTVMKMTEVEGGGDCDVFAGEWVPNPEAPYYTNATCWAIHEHQNCMKYGRPDEGFMKWRWQPDGCDLPVFEPYRFLDMVRNKSLAFVGDSVGRNHMQSLICLLSRGSENNGQWNEAY
;
A
#
# COMPACT_ATOMS: atom_id res chain seq x y z
N MET A 1 24.33 -52.93 -39.76
CA MET A 1 22.97 -52.40 -39.95
C MET A 1 22.39 -52.10 -38.57
N PRO A 2 21.96 -50.86 -38.26
CA PRO A 2 21.44 -50.54 -36.92
C PRO A 2 20.08 -51.22 -36.66
N ASN A 3 19.86 -51.60 -35.40
CA ASN A 3 18.68 -52.34 -34.97
C ASN A 3 17.39 -51.50 -35.12
N PRO A 4 16.37 -51.95 -35.88
CA PRO A 4 15.18 -51.17 -36.19
C PRO A 4 14.38 -50.74 -34.96
N ARG A 5 14.48 -51.49 -33.84
CA ARG A 5 13.83 -51.13 -32.56
C ARG A 5 14.50 -49.96 -31.84
N ILE A 6 15.80 -49.76 -32.03
CA ILE A 6 16.56 -48.65 -31.43
C ILE A 6 16.28 -47.37 -32.22
N VAL A 7 16.26 -47.48 -33.55
CA VAL A 7 15.92 -46.37 -34.45
C VAL A 7 14.51 -45.87 -34.14
N ALA A 8 13.52 -46.76 -34.03
CA ALA A 8 12.13 -46.38 -33.70
C ALA A 8 11.99 -45.69 -32.34
N LYS A 9 12.67 -46.19 -31.29
CA LYS A 9 12.66 -45.55 -29.96
C LYS A 9 13.30 -44.16 -29.97
N SER A 10 14.35 -43.98 -30.77
CA SER A 10 15.03 -42.70 -30.93
C SER A 10 14.14 -41.68 -31.65
N PHE A 11 13.38 -42.10 -32.67
CA PHE A 11 12.39 -41.24 -33.33
C PHE A 11 11.26 -40.82 -32.38
N VAL A 12 10.72 -41.74 -31.57
CA VAL A 12 9.66 -41.41 -30.59
C VAL A 12 10.16 -40.47 -29.50
N ALA A 13 11.39 -40.65 -29.01
CA ALA A 13 11.98 -39.74 -28.03
C ALA A 13 12.21 -38.33 -28.63
N LEU A 14 12.67 -38.26 -29.88
CA LEU A 14 12.89 -36.98 -30.57
C LEU A 14 11.59 -36.23 -30.83
N THR A 15 10.52 -36.93 -31.23
CA THR A 15 9.21 -36.30 -31.45
C THR A 15 8.59 -35.82 -30.15
N LEU A 16 8.73 -36.56 -29.05
CA LEU A 16 8.26 -36.10 -27.73
C LEU A 16 9.05 -34.88 -27.21
N LEU A 17 10.37 -34.85 -27.41
CA LEU A 17 11.21 -33.68 -27.06
C LEU A 17 10.84 -32.44 -27.87
N LEU A 18 10.61 -32.58 -29.18
CA LEU A 18 10.20 -31.47 -30.04
C LEU A 18 8.79 -30.94 -29.67
N LEU A 19 7.87 -31.82 -29.28
CA LEU A 19 6.55 -31.41 -28.79
C LEU A 19 6.64 -30.66 -27.46
N PHE A 20 7.47 -31.10 -26.51
CA PHE A 20 7.69 -30.40 -25.22
C PHE A 20 8.32 -29.00 -25.41
N LEU A 21 9.27 -28.85 -26.33
CA LEU A 21 9.89 -27.55 -26.63
C LEU A 21 8.93 -26.59 -27.35
N SER A 22 8.02 -27.11 -28.19
CA SER A 22 6.97 -26.29 -28.80
C SER A 22 5.90 -25.84 -27.79
N ALA A 23 5.54 -26.68 -26.82
CA ALA A 23 4.53 -26.36 -25.81
C ALA A 23 5.00 -25.27 -24.81
N THR A 24 6.29 -25.23 -24.49
CA THR A 24 6.87 -24.21 -23.59
C THR A 24 7.09 -22.85 -24.25
N THR A 25 7.12 -22.79 -25.59
CA THR A 25 7.31 -21.54 -26.35
C THR A 25 6.01 -20.95 -26.88
N TRP A 26 4.90 -21.71 -26.85
CA TRP A 26 3.58 -21.30 -27.35
C TRP A 26 2.52 -21.14 -26.25
N ASP A 27 2.88 -21.19 -24.97
CA ASP A 27 1.92 -20.96 -23.90
C ASP A 27 1.61 -19.45 -23.80
N PRO A 28 0.41 -18.98 -24.19
CA PRO A 28 0.06 -17.57 -24.12
C PRO A 28 -0.02 -17.06 -22.68
N PHE A 29 0.01 -17.95 -21.68
CA PHE A 29 0.11 -17.61 -20.26
C PHE A 29 1.48 -17.02 -19.88
N PHE A 30 2.58 -17.41 -20.57
CA PHE A 30 3.94 -16.95 -20.24
C PHE A 30 4.40 -15.70 -21.01
N ARG A 31 3.69 -15.27 -22.07
CA ARG A 31 4.06 -14.09 -22.87
C ARG A 31 3.60 -12.74 -22.30
N ARG A 32 3.17 -12.67 -21.03
CA ARG A 32 2.81 -11.42 -20.34
C ARG A 32 3.63 -11.18 -19.07
N ARG A 33 4.95 -11.35 -19.15
CA ARG A 33 5.84 -10.92 -18.03
C ARG A 33 7.11 -10.16 -18.43
N ASP A 34 7.31 -9.81 -19.70
CA ASP A 34 8.44 -8.96 -20.10
C ASP A 34 7.92 -7.65 -20.72
N GLY A 35 7.44 -6.75 -19.87
CA GLY A 35 6.96 -5.43 -20.28
C GLY A 35 6.63 -4.47 -19.13
N ALA A 36 7.02 -4.79 -17.90
CA ALA A 36 6.79 -3.96 -16.71
C ALA A 36 8.11 -3.68 -15.98
N GLY A 37 9.16 -3.34 -16.73
CA GLY A 37 10.51 -3.07 -16.22
C GLY A 37 11.01 -1.65 -16.47
N GLU A 38 10.28 -0.82 -17.21
CA GLU A 38 10.64 0.58 -17.48
C GLU A 38 9.43 1.45 -17.09
N GLY A 39 9.50 2.10 -15.93
CA GLY A 39 8.41 2.96 -15.42
C GLY A 39 8.25 2.99 -13.91
N LEU A 40 9.02 2.19 -13.15
CA LEU A 40 8.97 2.24 -11.67
C LEU A 40 9.65 3.51 -11.10
N GLU A 41 10.55 4.13 -11.85
CA GLU A 41 11.21 5.38 -11.44
C GLU A 41 10.30 6.62 -11.54
N ASP A 42 9.25 6.57 -12.36
CA ASP A 42 8.37 7.73 -12.61
C ASP A 42 7.23 7.86 -11.59
N THR A 43 7.12 6.93 -10.64
CA THR A 43 6.06 6.93 -9.59
C THR A 43 6.62 6.92 -8.18
N VAL A 44 7.82 7.46 -7.96
CA VAL A 44 8.09 8.02 -6.64
C VAL A 44 7.15 9.21 -6.50
N MET A 45 6.05 9.02 -5.78
CA MET A 45 5.16 10.11 -5.39
C MET A 45 6.06 11.18 -4.79
N LYS A 46 6.27 12.27 -5.53
CA LYS A 46 7.03 13.41 -5.07
C LYS A 46 6.17 14.06 -3.99
N MET A 47 6.30 13.52 -2.78
CA MET A 47 5.67 14.05 -1.59
C MET A 47 6.16 15.49 -1.51
N THR A 48 5.19 16.37 -1.66
CA THR A 48 5.29 17.83 -1.75
C THR A 48 6.51 18.40 -1.05
N GLU A 49 7.25 19.27 -1.74
CA GLU A 49 8.20 20.21 -1.12
C GLU A 49 7.61 20.69 0.20
N VAL A 50 8.25 20.30 1.30
CA VAL A 50 7.94 20.91 2.59
C VAL A 50 8.38 22.36 2.47
N GLU A 51 7.53 23.31 2.84
CA GLU A 51 7.90 24.73 2.78
C GLU A 51 8.97 25.02 3.85
N GLY A 52 10.22 24.84 3.45
CA GLY A 52 11.42 25.06 4.23
C GLY A 52 12.61 24.86 3.29
N GLY A 53 13.29 25.94 2.93
CA GLY A 53 14.43 25.91 2.01
C GLY A 53 15.62 25.15 2.62
N GLY A 54 15.62 23.82 2.48
CA GLY A 54 16.64 22.90 2.96
C GLY A 54 16.21 21.44 2.78
N ASP A 55 17.18 20.52 2.82
CA ASP A 55 16.92 19.08 2.91
C ASP A 55 16.23 18.80 4.25
N CYS A 56 14.91 18.57 4.25
CA CYS A 56 14.18 18.25 5.47
C CYS A 56 14.17 16.74 5.68
N ASP A 57 14.90 16.28 6.69
CA ASP A 57 14.84 14.90 7.14
C ASP A 57 13.57 14.68 7.99
N VAL A 58 12.52 14.14 7.37
CA VAL A 58 11.24 13.86 8.03
C VAL A 58 11.35 12.81 9.15
N PHE A 59 12.48 12.10 9.26
CA PHE A 59 12.71 11.06 10.26
C PHE A 59 13.48 11.56 11.49
N ALA A 60 14.07 12.76 11.43
CA ALA A 60 14.77 13.40 12.55
C ALA A 60 13.92 14.54 13.13
N GLY A 61 13.73 14.54 14.45
CA GLY A 61 12.89 15.53 15.13
C GLY A 61 12.41 15.07 16.50
N GLU A 62 11.31 15.65 16.96
CA GLU A 62 10.75 15.37 18.28
C GLU A 62 9.21 15.26 18.28
N TRP A 63 8.70 14.60 19.32
CA TRP A 63 7.26 14.61 19.60
C TRP A 63 6.91 15.87 20.37
N VAL A 64 5.96 16.66 19.83
CA VAL A 64 5.45 17.87 20.47
C VAL A 64 3.95 17.74 20.76
N PRO A 65 3.43 18.39 21.81
CA PRO A 65 1.99 18.41 22.09
C PRO A 65 1.19 19.01 20.93
N ASN A 66 0.06 18.40 20.59
CA ASN A 66 -0.89 18.88 19.61
C ASN A 66 -2.30 18.99 20.22
N PRO A 67 -2.76 20.21 20.56
CA PRO A 67 -4.11 20.44 21.08
C PRO A 67 -5.24 20.05 20.10
N GLU A 68 -4.97 20.10 18.80
CA GLU A 68 -5.95 19.86 17.72
C GLU A 68 -6.19 18.37 17.44
N ALA A 69 -5.31 17.49 17.92
CA ALA A 69 -5.47 16.04 17.82
C ALA A 69 -6.53 15.51 18.82
N PRO A 70 -7.04 14.27 18.72
CA PRO A 70 -6.79 13.29 17.66
C PRO A 70 -7.49 13.66 16.36
N TYR A 71 -6.92 13.18 15.25
CA TYR A 71 -7.53 13.38 13.95
C TYR A 71 -8.77 12.50 13.72
N TYR A 72 -8.90 11.37 14.40
CA TYR A 72 -10.09 10.55 14.33
C TYR A 72 -10.29 9.87 15.68
N THR A 73 -11.51 9.45 15.96
CA THR A 73 -11.87 8.74 17.18
C THR A 73 -12.61 7.45 16.85
N ASN A 74 -12.82 6.60 17.84
CA ASN A 74 -13.65 5.40 17.69
C ASN A 74 -15.11 5.72 17.31
N ALA A 75 -15.57 6.95 17.53
CA ALA A 75 -16.90 7.39 17.12
C ALA A 75 -16.95 7.82 15.64
N THR A 76 -15.84 8.35 15.11
CA THR A 76 -15.77 8.90 13.74
C THR A 76 -15.17 7.91 12.73
N CYS A 77 -14.66 6.77 13.17
CA CYS A 77 -14.11 5.75 12.28
C CYS A 77 -14.55 4.35 12.67
N TRP A 78 -15.21 3.66 11.73
CA TRP A 78 -15.66 2.28 11.88
C TRP A 78 -14.54 1.24 11.65
N ALA A 79 -13.44 1.63 11.00
CA ALA A 79 -12.35 0.72 10.64
C ALA A 79 -11.42 0.37 11.81
N ILE A 80 -11.58 1.01 12.97
CA ILE A 80 -10.82 0.67 14.18
C ILE A 80 -11.35 -0.66 14.72
N HIS A 81 -10.50 -1.69 14.73
CA HIS A 81 -10.91 -2.96 15.29
C HIS A 81 -11.07 -2.90 16.80
N GLU A 82 -11.92 -3.79 17.31
CA GLU A 82 -12.24 -3.86 18.73
C GLU A 82 -10.97 -3.87 19.58
N HIS A 83 -10.04 -4.80 19.32
CA HIS A 83 -8.78 -4.97 20.05
C HIS A 83 -7.83 -3.75 20.04
N GLN A 84 -8.06 -2.76 19.16
CA GLN A 84 -7.30 -1.51 19.09
C GLN A 84 -8.01 -0.34 19.79
N ASN A 85 -9.25 -0.53 20.22
CA ASN A 85 -10.05 0.49 20.89
C ASN A 85 -9.68 0.58 22.38
N CYS A 86 -8.56 1.27 22.66
CA CYS A 86 -8.05 1.43 24.02
C CYS A 86 -9.06 2.10 24.97
N MET A 87 -9.83 3.06 24.46
CA MET A 87 -10.83 3.79 25.26
C MET A 87 -11.97 2.86 25.71
N LYS A 88 -12.47 2.02 24.79
CA LYS A 88 -13.50 1.00 25.10
C LYS A 88 -13.02 0.00 26.15
N TYR A 89 -11.75 -0.36 26.12
CA TYR A 89 -11.16 -1.32 27.07
C TYR A 89 -10.55 -0.68 28.32
N GLY A 90 -11.01 0.53 28.66
CA GLY A 90 -10.79 1.08 30.01
C GLY A 90 -9.50 1.86 30.18
N ARG A 91 -8.83 2.29 29.10
CA ARG A 91 -7.75 3.27 29.20
C ARG A 91 -8.34 4.64 29.62
N PRO A 92 -7.96 5.20 30.78
CA PRO A 92 -8.58 6.41 31.30
C PRO A 92 -7.90 7.71 30.80
N ASP A 93 -6.67 7.62 30.29
CA ASP A 93 -5.89 8.78 29.84
C ASP A 93 -6.02 8.98 28.31
N GLU A 94 -6.25 10.22 27.89
CA GLU A 94 -6.33 10.60 26.47
C GLU A 94 -5.07 11.33 25.97
N GLY A 95 -4.13 11.63 26.86
CA GLY A 95 -2.94 12.43 26.55
C GLY A 95 -2.05 11.84 25.46
N PHE A 96 -2.07 10.51 25.30
CA PHE A 96 -1.32 9.84 24.23
C PHE A 96 -1.79 10.20 22.82
N MET A 97 -3.04 10.65 22.66
CA MET A 97 -3.59 11.08 21.38
C MET A 97 -3.23 12.53 21.03
N LYS A 98 -2.63 13.28 21.97
CA LYS A 98 -2.36 14.72 21.87
C LYS A 98 -0.91 15.02 21.49
N TRP A 99 -0.29 14.15 20.69
CA TRP A 99 1.08 14.30 20.22
C TRP A 99 1.13 14.37 18.70
N ARG A 100 2.04 15.20 18.17
CA ARG A 100 2.42 15.20 16.75
C ARG A 100 3.92 15.11 16.62
N TRP A 101 4.37 14.48 15.55
CA TRP A 101 5.78 14.47 15.16
C TRP A 101 6.15 15.80 14.49
N GLN A 102 7.25 16.41 14.92
CA GLN A 102 7.78 17.67 14.38
C GLN A 102 9.23 17.40 13.90
N PRO A 103 9.46 17.35 12.58
CA PRO A 103 10.80 17.24 12.04
C PRO A 103 11.66 18.47 12.33
N ASP A 104 12.98 18.27 12.36
CA ASP A 104 13.95 19.34 12.46
C ASP A 104 14.01 20.11 11.14
N GLY A 105 13.74 21.42 11.20
CA GLY A 105 13.93 22.32 10.06
C GLY A 105 12.78 22.40 9.05
N CYS A 106 11.65 21.72 9.29
CA CYS A 106 10.44 21.92 8.50
C CYS A 106 9.15 21.56 9.24
N ASP A 107 8.02 22.12 8.79
CA ASP A 107 6.68 21.82 9.31
C ASP A 107 5.94 20.85 8.39
N LEU A 108 5.51 19.70 8.94
CA LEU A 108 4.67 18.78 8.18
C LEU A 108 3.25 19.33 8.03
N PRO A 109 2.69 19.36 6.80
CA PRO A 109 1.32 19.79 6.60
C PRO A 109 0.34 18.82 7.29
N VAL A 110 -0.78 19.35 7.76
CA VAL A 110 -1.89 18.53 8.25
C VAL A 110 -2.40 17.63 7.12
N PHE A 111 -2.74 16.38 7.45
CA PHE A 111 -3.23 15.42 6.47
C PHE A 111 -4.58 15.86 5.88
N GLU A 112 -4.60 16.09 4.57
CA GLU A 112 -5.78 16.47 3.79
C GLU A 112 -6.30 15.28 2.97
N PRO A 113 -7.46 14.67 3.32
CA PRO A 113 -7.96 13.46 2.67
C PRO A 113 -8.15 13.62 1.15
N TYR A 114 -8.71 14.75 0.71
CA TYR A 114 -8.98 14.99 -0.71
C TYR A 114 -7.69 15.11 -1.52
N ARG A 115 -6.66 15.75 -0.96
CA ARG A 115 -5.34 15.87 -1.61
C ARG A 115 -4.70 14.51 -1.77
N PHE A 116 -4.78 13.67 -0.73
CA PHE A 116 -4.29 12.29 -0.81
C PHE A 116 -5.03 11.48 -1.87
N LEU A 117 -6.37 11.49 -1.85
CA LEU A 117 -7.21 10.76 -2.80
C LEU A 117 -6.98 11.20 -4.25
N ASP A 118 -6.72 12.48 -4.48
CA ASP A 118 -6.41 12.99 -5.81
C ASP A 118 -5.03 12.50 -6.29
N MET A 119 -4.02 12.49 -5.42
CA MET A 119 -2.70 11.92 -5.74
C MET A 119 -2.77 10.43 -6.11
N VAL A 120 -3.58 9.65 -5.38
CA VAL A 120 -3.74 8.20 -5.64
C VAL A 120 -4.84 7.87 -6.65
N ARG A 121 -5.42 8.87 -7.33
CA ARG A 121 -6.49 8.65 -8.30
C ARG A 121 -6.03 7.71 -9.42
N ASN A 122 -6.87 6.74 -9.75
CA ASN A 122 -6.59 5.70 -10.76
C ASN A 122 -5.36 4.83 -10.44
N LYS A 123 -4.92 4.78 -9.18
CA LYS A 123 -3.83 3.93 -8.70
C LYS A 123 -4.37 2.98 -7.64
N SER A 124 -3.74 1.81 -7.51
CA SER A 124 -4.02 0.86 -6.43
C SER A 124 -2.91 0.95 -5.39
N LEU A 125 -3.28 1.22 -4.13
CA LEU A 125 -2.37 1.20 -2.99
C LEU A 125 -2.57 -0.10 -2.21
N ALA A 126 -1.48 -0.80 -1.90
CA ALA A 126 -1.50 -2.02 -1.11
C ALA A 126 -0.48 -1.95 0.03
N PHE A 127 -0.89 -2.39 1.23
CA PHE A 127 0.01 -2.57 2.38
C PHE A 127 0.42 -4.05 2.44
N VAL A 128 1.73 -4.30 2.38
CA VAL A 128 2.31 -5.66 2.49
C VAL A 128 3.20 -5.69 3.71
N GLY A 129 2.85 -6.53 4.69
CA GLY A 129 3.58 -6.62 5.94
C GLY A 129 2.87 -7.50 6.96
N ASP A 130 3.25 -7.32 8.22
CA ASP A 130 2.68 -8.02 9.36
C ASP A 130 1.47 -7.26 9.95
N SER A 131 1.17 -7.52 11.21
CA SER A 131 0.11 -6.82 11.95
C SER A 131 0.31 -5.30 12.02
N VAL A 132 1.54 -4.80 12.01
CA VAL A 132 1.84 -3.36 12.02
C VAL A 132 1.44 -2.73 10.69
N GLY A 133 1.72 -3.39 9.58
CA GLY A 133 1.28 -2.94 8.25
C GLY A 133 -0.24 -2.82 8.15
N ARG A 134 -0.97 -3.78 8.73
CA ARG A 134 -2.44 -3.72 8.84
C ARG A 134 -2.91 -2.55 9.72
N ASN A 135 -2.23 -2.28 10.84
CA ASN A 135 -2.56 -1.14 11.70
C ASN A 135 -2.39 0.20 10.96
N HIS A 136 -1.33 0.35 10.16
CA HIS A 136 -1.12 1.55 9.34
C HIS A 136 -2.22 1.74 8.29
N MET A 137 -2.61 0.65 7.60
CA MET A 137 -3.71 0.66 6.63
C MET A 137 -5.03 1.14 7.26
N GLN A 138 -5.34 0.66 8.47
CA GLN A 138 -6.55 1.02 9.20
C GLN A 138 -6.55 2.48 9.65
N SER A 139 -5.41 2.97 10.15
CA SER A 139 -5.23 4.38 10.48
C SER A 139 -5.45 5.28 9.26
N LEU A 140 -4.92 4.89 8.10
CA LEU A 140 -5.12 5.62 6.84
C LEU A 140 -6.60 5.66 6.44
N ILE A 141 -7.33 4.55 6.53
CA ILE A 141 -8.78 4.53 6.24
C ILE A 141 -9.53 5.53 7.13
N CYS A 142 -9.21 5.60 8.42
CA CYS A 142 -9.84 6.55 9.34
C CYS A 142 -9.50 8.01 9.04
N LEU A 143 -8.27 8.29 8.60
CA LEU A 143 -7.90 9.63 8.16
C LEU A 143 -8.69 10.02 6.91
N LEU A 144 -8.88 9.08 5.98
CA LEU A 144 -9.63 9.29 4.75
C LEU A 144 -11.14 9.47 4.98
N SER A 145 -11.72 8.77 5.96
CA SER A 145 -13.16 8.85 6.24
C SER A 145 -13.62 10.23 6.71
N ARG A 146 -12.73 11.05 7.29
CA ARG A 146 -13.03 12.46 7.61
C ARG A 146 -13.48 13.28 6.40
N GLY A 147 -12.89 13.01 5.23
CA GLY A 147 -13.27 13.69 3.98
C GLY A 147 -14.60 13.21 3.40
N SER A 148 -15.12 12.07 3.85
CA SER A 148 -16.41 11.54 3.37
C SER A 148 -17.63 12.13 4.08
N GLU A 149 -17.48 12.69 5.29
CA GLU A 149 -18.61 13.19 6.10
C GLU A 149 -19.26 14.48 5.54
N ASN A 150 -18.60 15.19 4.61
CA ASN A 150 -19.20 16.36 3.93
C ASN A 150 -20.08 16.01 2.72
N ASN A 151 -20.13 14.74 2.29
CA ASN A 151 -21.07 14.27 1.28
C ASN A 151 -21.80 13.06 1.84
N GLY A 152 -23.01 13.28 2.39
CA GLY A 152 -23.88 12.27 3.01
C GLY A 152 -24.36 11.17 2.06
N GLN A 153 -23.43 10.43 1.45
CA GLN A 153 -23.68 9.44 0.41
C GLN A 153 -23.00 8.09 0.70
N TRP A 154 -22.23 7.98 1.78
CA TRP A 154 -21.52 6.73 2.15
C TRP A 154 -22.29 5.82 3.12
N ASN A 155 -23.49 6.20 3.55
CA ASN A 155 -24.30 5.40 4.49
C ASN A 155 -25.15 4.30 3.83
N GLU A 156 -24.98 4.02 2.54
CA GLU A 156 -25.89 3.12 1.80
C GLU A 156 -25.20 2.02 0.98
N ALA A 157 -23.95 1.71 1.29
CA ALA A 157 -23.21 0.65 0.61
C ALA A 157 -22.61 -0.39 1.56
N TYR A 158 -23.38 -0.84 2.56
CA TYR A 158 -23.31 -2.18 3.18
C TYR A 158 -24.63 -2.54 3.85
#